data_AF-A0ABD5Z7B1-F1
#
_entry.id   AF-A0ABD5Z7B1-F1
#
_cell.length_a   1.000
_cell.length_b   1.000
_cell.length_c   1.000
_cell.angle_alpha   90.00
_cell.angle_beta   90.00
_cell.angle_gamma   90.00
#
_symmetry.space_group_name_H-M   'P 1'
#
loop_
_entity.id
_entity.type
_entity.pdbx_description
1 polymer ?
#
loop_
_entity_poly.entity_id
_entity_poly.type
_entity_poly.pdbx_seq_one_letter_code
_entity_poly.pdbx_strand_id
1 'polypeptide(L)'
;MSERETYRTVAGRGEAAFEIRGSEFIGHVRPANTVEDAEAFVDEMNEAYDDATHNVPAYRVRVESGGPGGGYLLREYESDDGEPSGSSGKPALNVLQQRDVQNVVAVVTRYYGGTKLGVGGLARAYSRGVKEAVDDADVVEVRPQATFDVTVDYDDSGTVRGILESADCEVEAEYGERVSFAVTTDVDAAADLRDRLRSATSGRVEIEE
;
A
#
# COMPACT_ATOMS: atom_id res chain seq x y z
N MET A 1 -11.88 8.01 0.33
CA MET A 1 -11.46 7.18 -0.81
C MET A 1 -12.02 5.78 -0.58
N SER A 2 -12.18 4.94 -1.60
CA SER A 2 -12.74 3.58 -1.42
C SER A 2 -11.67 2.64 -0.87
N GLU A 3 -11.96 1.84 0.17
CA GLU A 3 -11.01 0.80 0.65
C GLU A 3 -10.62 -0.19 -0.43
N ARG A 4 -11.45 -0.28 -1.46
CA ARG A 4 -11.29 -1.17 -2.60
C ARG A 4 -10.58 -0.51 -3.79
N GLU A 5 -10.01 0.67 -3.60
CA GLU A 5 -9.26 1.38 -4.64
C GLU A 5 -7.82 0.83 -4.75
N THR A 6 -7.41 0.52 -5.98
CA THR A 6 -6.02 0.15 -6.34
C THR A 6 -5.03 1.21 -5.89
N TYR A 7 -3.88 0.78 -5.36
CA TYR A 7 -2.85 1.71 -4.84
C TYR A 7 -1.45 1.17 -4.98
N ARG A 8 -0.47 2.05 -4.83
CA ARG A 8 0.94 1.67 -4.89
C ARG A 8 1.53 1.61 -3.48
N THR A 9 2.39 0.64 -3.24
CA THR A 9 3.17 0.53 -2.00
C THR A 9 4.54 -0.06 -2.33
N VAL A 10 5.40 -0.21 -1.33
CA VAL A 10 6.69 -0.89 -1.49
C VAL A 10 6.52 -2.41 -1.40
N ALA A 11 7.30 -3.20 -2.15
CA ALA A 11 7.14 -4.67 -2.18
C ALA A 11 7.55 -5.32 -0.85
N GLY A 12 8.47 -4.70 -0.13
CA GLY A 12 9.02 -5.20 1.13
C GLY A 12 9.88 -4.15 1.83
N ARG A 13 10.84 -4.60 2.63
CA ARG A 13 11.83 -3.71 3.26
C ARG A 13 12.83 -3.24 2.20
N GLY A 14 13.20 -1.97 2.25
CA GLY A 14 14.32 -1.44 1.47
C GLY A 14 15.18 -0.50 2.29
N GLU A 15 16.44 -0.41 1.91
CA GLU A 15 17.46 0.35 2.62
C GLU A 15 18.42 1.05 1.65
N ALA A 16 18.88 2.24 2.02
CA ALA A 16 19.95 2.92 1.29
C ALA A 16 20.79 3.78 2.22
N ALA A 17 22.12 3.65 2.14
CA ALA A 17 23.07 4.42 2.92
C ALA A 17 23.96 5.30 2.04
N PHE A 18 24.22 6.53 2.48
CA PHE A 18 25.18 7.43 1.81
C PHE A 18 25.74 8.49 2.77
N GLU A 19 26.87 9.09 2.39
CA GLU A 19 27.51 10.16 3.16
C GLU A 19 27.48 11.51 2.41
N ILE A 20 27.26 12.61 3.14
CA ILE A 20 27.41 13.98 2.65
C ILE A 20 28.18 14.81 3.68
N ARG A 21 29.38 15.24 3.31
CA ARG A 21 30.25 16.11 4.13
C ARG A 21 30.46 15.53 5.54
N GLY A 22 30.76 14.23 5.60
CA GLY A 22 30.98 13.48 6.83
C GLY A 22 29.71 13.07 7.58
N SER A 23 28.53 13.58 7.20
CA SER A 23 27.27 13.11 7.80
C SER A 23 26.79 11.89 7.05
N GLU A 24 26.51 10.80 7.77
CA GLU A 24 25.93 9.59 7.21
C GLU A 24 24.41 9.65 7.31
N PHE A 25 23.74 9.13 6.28
CA PHE A 25 22.30 8.98 6.20
C PHE A 25 21.98 7.55 5.79
N ILE A 26 21.06 6.93 6.50
CA ILE A 26 20.56 5.59 6.20
C ILE A 26 19.04 5.70 6.11
N GLY A 27 18.50 5.54 4.91
CA GLY A 27 17.07 5.50 4.66
C GLY A 27 16.56 4.07 4.80
N HIS A 28 15.48 3.89 5.56
CA HIS A 28 14.76 2.64 5.70
C HIS A 28 13.32 2.84 5.26
N VAL A 29 12.75 1.85 4.59
CA VAL A 29 11.33 1.83 4.23
C VAL A 29 10.75 0.44 4.38
N ARG A 30 9.47 0.34 4.72
CA ARG A 30 8.70 -0.92 4.63
C ARG A 30 7.20 -0.68 4.45
N PRO A 31 6.42 -1.70 4.04
CA PRO A 31 4.97 -1.61 4.08
C PRO A 31 4.47 -1.45 5.52
N ALA A 32 3.43 -0.64 5.70
CA ALA A 32 2.72 -0.46 6.96
C ALA A 32 1.22 -0.29 6.67
N ASN A 33 0.41 -1.26 7.12
CA ASN A 33 -1.02 -1.30 6.80
C ASN A 33 -1.86 -0.53 7.82
N THR A 34 -1.31 -0.30 9.00
CA THR A 34 -1.95 0.44 10.10
C THR A 34 -1.01 1.50 10.66
N VAL A 35 -1.57 2.44 11.42
CA VAL A 35 -0.76 3.49 12.06
C VAL A 35 0.13 2.86 13.12
N GLU A 36 -0.40 1.87 13.83
CA GLU A 36 0.29 1.05 14.80
C GLU A 36 1.47 0.31 14.16
N ASP A 37 1.31 -0.26 12.95
CA ASP A 37 2.42 -0.88 12.22
C ASP A 37 3.51 0.14 11.88
N ALA A 38 3.14 1.36 11.48
CA ALA A 38 4.09 2.41 11.15
C ALA A 38 4.84 2.89 12.40
N GLU A 39 4.13 3.17 13.49
CA GLU A 39 4.72 3.63 14.76
C GLU A 39 5.63 2.57 15.37
N ALA A 40 5.25 1.28 15.31
CA ALA A 40 6.12 0.18 15.74
C ALA A 40 7.43 0.10 14.95
N PHE A 41 7.42 0.46 13.66
CA PHE A 41 8.66 0.53 12.88
C PHE A 41 9.53 1.71 13.28
N VAL A 42 8.92 2.86 13.57
CA VAL A 42 9.65 4.04 14.05
C VAL A 42 10.34 3.70 15.37
N ASP A 43 9.64 3.01 16.27
CA ASP A 43 10.22 2.52 17.54
C ASP A 43 11.34 1.49 17.29
N GLU A 44 11.15 0.54 16.37
CA GLU A 44 12.20 -0.43 15.94
C GLU A 44 13.48 0.30 15.49
N MET A 45 13.35 1.35 14.67
CA MET A 45 14.51 2.12 14.18
C MET A 45 15.14 3.00 15.27
N ASN A 46 14.34 3.56 16.16
CA ASN A 46 14.85 4.31 17.32
C ASN A 46 15.64 3.42 18.28
N GLU A 47 15.24 2.16 18.46
CA GLU A 47 15.97 1.19 19.28
C GLU A 47 17.21 0.65 18.56
N ALA A 48 17.11 0.37 17.26
CA ALA A 48 18.24 -0.14 16.48
C ALA A 48 19.36 0.88 16.27
N TYR A 49 19.00 2.17 16.19
CA TYR A 49 19.91 3.29 15.98
C TYR A 49 19.78 4.32 17.12
N ASP A 50 19.89 3.85 18.36
CA ASP A 50 19.73 4.67 19.57
C ASP A 50 20.86 5.70 19.75
N ASP A 51 22.01 5.45 19.13
CA ASP A 51 23.18 6.33 19.11
C ASP A 51 23.19 7.33 17.93
N ALA A 52 22.18 7.27 17.05
CA ALA A 52 22.05 8.21 15.95
C ALA A 52 21.78 9.64 16.45
N THR A 53 22.13 10.61 15.61
CA THR A 53 21.82 12.01 15.92
C THR A 53 20.33 12.29 15.78
N HIS A 54 19.71 11.74 14.73
CA HIS A 54 18.28 11.88 14.45
C HIS A 54 17.78 10.62 13.72
N ASN A 55 16.56 10.19 14.02
CA ASN A 55 15.79 9.17 13.32
C ASN A 55 14.50 9.83 12.84
N VAL A 56 14.51 10.34 11.61
CA VAL A 56 13.42 11.17 11.07
C VAL A 56 12.36 10.29 10.42
N PRO A 57 11.14 10.21 10.98
CA PRO A 57 10.07 9.38 10.44
C PRO A 57 9.18 10.14 9.44
N ALA A 58 8.64 9.40 8.47
CA ALA A 58 7.51 9.82 7.65
C ALA A 58 6.67 8.60 7.23
N TYR A 59 5.35 8.70 7.25
CA TYR A 59 4.48 7.61 6.76
C TYR A 59 3.21 8.11 6.09
N ARG A 60 2.64 7.25 5.24
CA ARG A 60 1.33 7.42 4.60
C ARG A 60 0.57 6.12 4.77
N VAL A 61 -0.50 6.11 5.57
CA VAL A 61 -1.24 4.90 5.93
C VAL A 61 -2.73 5.12 5.76
N ARG A 62 -3.42 4.17 5.13
CA ARG A 62 -4.88 4.17 5.01
C ARG A 62 -5.50 3.86 6.36
N VAL A 63 -6.42 4.71 6.83
CA VAL A 63 -7.20 4.50 8.05
C VAL A 63 -8.68 4.49 7.72
N GLU A 64 -9.45 3.59 8.35
CA GLU A 64 -10.88 3.51 8.13
C GLU A 64 -11.57 4.85 8.41
N SER A 65 -12.45 5.25 7.50
CA SER A 65 -13.28 6.43 7.60
C SER A 65 -14.71 5.94 7.62
N GLY A 66 -15.28 5.75 8.81
CA GLY A 66 -16.56 5.08 9.07
C GLY A 66 -17.83 5.78 8.52
N GLY A 67 -17.81 6.26 7.29
CA GLY A 67 -18.98 6.74 6.55
C GLY A 67 -19.72 5.60 5.83
N PRO A 68 -20.97 5.84 5.39
CA PRO A 68 -21.73 4.86 4.62
C PRO A 68 -21.00 4.52 3.31
N GLY A 69 -20.68 3.24 3.10
CA GLY A 69 -20.09 2.73 1.86
C GLY A 69 -18.69 2.13 1.96
N GLY A 70 -18.04 2.13 3.12
CA GLY A 70 -16.68 1.58 3.29
C GLY A 70 -15.65 2.47 2.62
N GLY A 71 -14.84 3.18 3.41
CA GLY A 71 -13.89 4.13 2.88
C GLY A 71 -12.74 4.37 3.83
N TYR A 72 -11.68 4.95 3.29
CA TYR A 72 -10.50 5.28 4.07
C TYR A 72 -10.11 6.76 3.90
N LEU A 73 -9.38 7.26 4.90
CA LEU A 73 -8.58 8.47 4.86
C LEU A 73 -7.11 8.08 4.75
N LEU A 74 -6.36 8.74 3.88
CA LEU A 74 -4.90 8.57 3.87
C LEU A 74 -4.32 9.46 4.98
N ARG A 75 -3.93 8.85 6.10
CA ARG A 75 -3.24 9.54 7.18
C ARG A 75 -1.77 9.69 6.82
N GLU A 76 -1.30 10.93 6.87
CA GLU A 76 0.09 11.28 6.62
C GLU A 76 0.69 11.84 7.91
N TYR A 77 1.94 11.48 8.17
CA TYR A 77 2.68 11.92 9.34
C TYR A 77 4.15 12.13 8.98
N GLU A 78 4.74 13.15 9.58
CA GLU A 78 6.15 13.42 9.55
C GLU A 78 6.60 14.09 10.86
N SER A 79 7.87 13.90 11.22
CA SER A 79 8.53 14.65 12.28
C SER A 79 9.92 15.04 11.82
N ASP A 80 10.41 16.21 12.23
CA ASP A 80 11.81 16.59 11.99
C ASP A 80 12.77 15.99 13.03
N ASP A 81 12.26 15.31 14.07
CA ASP A 81 13.07 14.64 15.11
C ASP A 81 14.23 15.49 15.69
N GLY A 82 14.00 16.80 15.88
CA GLY A 82 15.02 17.71 16.41
C GLY A 82 15.96 18.31 15.36
N GLU A 83 15.87 17.92 14.09
CA GLU A 83 16.44 18.68 12.98
C GLU A 83 15.79 20.08 12.87
N PRO A 84 16.43 21.03 12.15
CA PRO A 84 15.80 22.31 11.86
C PRO A 84 14.43 22.13 11.19
N SER A 85 13.44 22.89 11.64
CA SER A 85 12.06 22.76 11.18
C SER A 85 11.93 22.85 9.65
N GLY A 86 11.18 21.89 9.09
CA GLY A 86 10.91 21.76 7.66
C GLY A 86 12.10 21.26 6.83
N SER A 87 13.18 20.81 7.46
CA SER A 87 14.40 20.40 6.76
C SER A 87 14.54 18.89 6.58
N SER A 88 13.67 18.08 7.16
CA SER A 88 13.83 16.61 7.16
C SER A 88 12.53 15.84 6.97
N GLY A 89 11.62 15.83 7.96
CA GLY A 89 10.39 15.03 7.93
C GLY A 89 9.50 15.38 6.74
N LYS A 90 9.26 16.67 6.51
CA LYS A 90 8.45 17.11 5.36
C LYS A 90 9.10 16.76 4.00
N PRO A 91 10.40 17.00 3.77
CA PRO A 91 11.11 16.48 2.60
C PRO A 91 11.04 14.96 2.43
N ALA A 92 11.05 14.17 3.50
CA ALA A 92 10.88 12.72 3.47
C ALA A 92 9.45 12.33 3.03
N LEU A 93 8.42 12.90 3.67
CA LEU A 93 7.01 12.67 3.32
C LEU A 93 6.69 13.07 1.87
N ASN A 94 7.23 14.20 1.40
CA ASN A 94 7.04 14.66 0.02
C ASN A 94 7.48 13.62 -1.02
N VAL A 95 8.50 12.80 -0.73
CA VAL A 95 8.93 11.73 -1.65
C VAL A 95 7.86 10.66 -1.75
N LEU A 96 7.31 10.21 -0.62
CA LEU A 96 6.24 9.23 -0.60
C LEU A 96 5.00 9.74 -1.35
N GLN A 97 4.66 11.02 -1.18
CA GLN A 97 3.58 11.70 -1.91
C GLN A 97 3.84 11.77 -3.42
N GLN A 98 5.02 12.22 -3.84
CA GLN A 98 5.36 12.36 -5.26
C GLN A 98 5.43 11.02 -5.99
N ARG A 99 5.78 9.95 -5.27
CA ARG A 99 5.83 8.58 -5.79
C ARG A 99 4.46 7.89 -5.74
N ASP A 100 3.49 8.55 -5.13
CA ASP A 100 2.14 8.06 -4.84
C ASP A 100 2.12 6.70 -4.14
N VAL A 101 3.06 6.48 -3.22
CA VAL A 101 3.14 5.25 -2.41
C VAL A 101 2.38 5.43 -1.09
N GLN A 102 1.50 4.49 -0.79
CA GLN A 102 0.61 4.45 0.37
C GLN A 102 0.86 3.16 1.17
N ASN A 103 0.32 3.08 2.39
CA ASN A 103 0.57 2.00 3.35
C ASN A 103 2.07 1.73 3.50
N VAL A 104 2.82 2.78 3.80
CA VAL A 104 4.27 2.76 3.84
C VAL A 104 4.78 3.66 4.95
N VAL A 105 5.84 3.21 5.62
CA VAL A 105 6.60 3.98 6.61
C VAL A 105 8.05 4.05 6.16
N ALA A 106 8.64 5.22 6.33
CA ALA A 106 10.06 5.46 6.12
C ALA A 106 10.66 6.11 7.37
N VAL A 107 11.91 5.75 7.67
CA VAL A 107 12.74 6.41 8.68
C VAL A 107 14.09 6.70 8.04
N VAL A 108 14.58 7.92 8.17
CA VAL A 108 15.96 8.25 7.78
C VAL A 108 16.78 8.51 9.03
N THR A 109 17.69 7.60 9.30
CA THR A 109 18.67 7.69 10.38
C THR A 109 19.83 8.57 9.92
N ARG A 110 20.29 9.46 10.78
CA ARG A 110 21.40 10.36 10.51
C ARG A 110 22.43 10.35 11.63
N TYR A 111 23.70 10.22 11.24
CA TYR A 111 24.86 10.50 12.08
C TYR A 111 25.51 11.83 11.67
N TYR A 112 25.64 12.78 12.60
CA TYR A 112 26.20 14.09 12.30
C TYR A 112 27.73 14.07 12.14
N GLY A 113 28.20 14.51 10.96
CA GLY A 113 29.61 14.51 10.58
C GLY A 113 30.45 15.72 10.97
N GLY A 114 30.00 16.56 11.91
CA GLY A 114 30.73 17.77 12.30
C GLY A 114 30.58 18.98 11.35
N THR A 115 29.99 18.79 10.16
CA THR A 115 29.78 19.87 9.17
C THR A 115 28.30 20.16 8.92
N LYS A 116 27.87 21.41 9.12
CA LYS A 116 26.48 21.84 8.86
C LYS A 116 26.15 21.82 7.36
N LEU A 117 25.05 21.17 7.01
CA LEU A 117 24.51 21.11 5.64
C LEU A 117 23.56 22.28 5.31
N GLY A 118 22.99 22.92 6.34
CA GLY A 118 21.92 23.91 6.19
C GLY A 118 20.58 23.28 5.77
N VAL A 119 19.49 24.03 5.93
CA VAL A 119 18.10 23.54 5.69
C VAL A 119 17.94 22.91 4.31
N GLY A 120 18.39 23.59 3.25
CA GLY A 120 18.28 23.08 1.89
C GLY A 120 19.17 21.86 1.60
N GLY A 121 20.29 21.72 2.30
CA GLY A 121 21.16 20.55 2.19
C GLY A 121 20.55 19.32 2.87
N LEU A 122 20.01 19.52 4.08
CA LEU A 122 19.27 18.49 4.82
C LEU A 122 18.06 18.01 4.04
N ALA A 123 17.24 18.93 3.53
CA ALA A 123 16.04 18.57 2.78
C ALA A 123 16.36 17.66 1.59
N ARG A 124 17.44 17.93 0.85
CA ARG A 124 17.88 17.08 -0.25
C ARG A 124 18.42 15.72 0.22
N ALA A 125 19.12 15.68 1.36
CA ALA A 125 19.64 14.43 1.92
C ALA A 125 18.49 13.53 2.39
N TYR A 126 17.54 14.05 3.17
CA TYR A 126 16.38 13.29 3.64
C TYR A 126 15.50 12.80 2.51
N SER A 127 15.21 13.66 1.52
CA SER A 127 14.50 13.20 0.32
C SER A 127 15.27 12.12 -0.45
N ARG A 128 16.61 12.21 -0.52
CA ARG A 128 17.43 11.20 -1.17
C ARG A 128 17.36 9.86 -0.44
N GLY A 129 17.46 9.85 0.89
CA GLY A 129 17.37 8.63 1.71
C GLY A 129 16.07 7.87 1.49
N VAL A 130 14.94 8.55 1.59
CA VAL A 130 13.63 7.91 1.31
C VAL A 130 13.53 7.45 -0.13
N LYS A 131 14.00 8.27 -1.08
CA LYS A 131 13.94 7.93 -2.51
C LYS A 131 14.71 6.64 -2.79
N GLU A 132 15.97 6.57 -2.38
CA GLU A 132 16.84 5.42 -2.65
C GLU A 132 16.34 4.16 -1.92
N ALA A 133 15.85 4.27 -0.68
CA ALA A 133 15.24 3.15 0.05
C ALA A 133 13.96 2.64 -0.64
N VAL A 134 13.12 3.54 -1.18
CA VAL A 134 11.94 3.16 -1.98
C VAL A 134 12.33 2.52 -3.31
N ASP A 135 13.42 2.99 -3.95
CA ASP A 135 13.92 2.35 -5.17
C ASP A 135 14.45 0.93 -4.89
N ASP A 136 15.09 0.72 -3.73
CA ASP A 136 15.59 -0.60 -3.27
C ASP A 136 14.45 -1.57 -2.92
N ALA A 137 13.37 -1.07 -2.30
CA ALA A 137 12.23 -1.89 -1.88
C ALA A 137 11.31 -2.36 -3.03
N ASP A 138 11.52 -1.84 -4.25
CA ASP A 138 10.60 -1.89 -5.39
C ASP A 138 9.19 -1.32 -5.09
N VAL A 139 8.54 -0.71 -6.09
CA VAL A 139 7.15 -0.23 -5.96
C VAL A 139 6.20 -1.17 -6.69
N VAL A 140 5.23 -1.71 -5.95
CA VAL A 140 4.19 -2.61 -6.45
C VAL A 140 2.82 -1.95 -6.43
N GLU A 141 1.92 -2.46 -7.26
CA GLU A 141 0.51 -2.10 -7.27
C GLU A 141 -0.29 -3.17 -6.51
N VAL A 142 -1.13 -2.72 -5.58
CA VAL A 142 -2.06 -3.56 -4.82
C VAL A 142 -3.45 -3.33 -5.37
N ARG A 143 -4.06 -4.40 -5.89
CA ARG A 143 -5.43 -4.41 -6.40
C ARG A 143 -6.33 -5.13 -5.42
N PRO A 144 -7.31 -4.46 -4.81
CA PRO A 144 -8.28 -5.13 -3.96
C PRO A 144 -9.13 -6.12 -4.76
N GLN A 145 -9.24 -7.34 -4.26
CA GLN A 145 -10.05 -8.39 -4.87
C GLN A 145 -11.39 -8.52 -4.16
N ALA A 146 -12.44 -8.80 -4.93
CA ALA A 146 -13.75 -9.21 -4.44
C ALA A 146 -13.87 -10.73 -4.63
N THR A 147 -14.43 -11.40 -3.63
CA THR A 147 -14.85 -12.79 -3.74
C THR A 147 -16.38 -12.87 -3.65
N PHE A 148 -16.98 -13.75 -4.45
CA PHE A 148 -18.40 -14.05 -4.38
C PHE A 148 -18.68 -15.44 -4.95
N ASP A 149 -19.75 -16.06 -4.46
CA ASP A 149 -20.23 -17.35 -4.93
C ASP A 149 -21.30 -17.15 -6.00
N VAL A 150 -21.23 -17.96 -7.06
CA VAL A 150 -22.18 -17.98 -8.17
C VAL A 150 -22.78 -19.36 -8.26
N THR A 151 -24.08 -19.51 -8.01
CA THR A 151 -24.76 -20.80 -8.10
C THR A 151 -25.81 -20.79 -9.20
N VAL A 152 -25.79 -21.84 -10.04
CA VAL A 152 -26.70 -22.03 -11.17
C VAL A 152 -27.12 -23.48 -11.36
N ASP A 153 -28.27 -23.68 -11.99
CA ASP A 153 -28.66 -24.98 -12.51
C ASP A 153 -27.74 -25.42 -13.66
N TYR A 154 -27.69 -26.73 -13.89
CA TYR A 154 -26.81 -27.32 -14.90
C TYR A 154 -27.04 -26.76 -16.32
N ASP A 155 -28.27 -26.37 -16.66
CA ASP A 155 -28.62 -25.80 -17.96
C ASP A 155 -27.89 -24.46 -18.24
N ASP A 156 -27.62 -23.66 -17.21
CA ASP A 156 -26.93 -22.37 -17.31
C ASP A 156 -25.41 -22.50 -17.00
N SER A 157 -24.96 -23.63 -16.43
CA SER A 157 -23.59 -23.84 -15.94
C SER A 157 -22.51 -23.64 -17.01
N GLY A 158 -22.73 -24.12 -18.24
CA GLY A 158 -21.78 -23.96 -19.34
C GLY A 158 -21.62 -22.50 -19.79
N THR A 159 -22.73 -21.76 -19.83
CA THR A 159 -22.73 -20.33 -20.19
C THR A 159 -22.02 -19.51 -19.12
N VAL A 160 -22.34 -19.74 -17.85
CA VAL A 160 -21.68 -19.06 -16.72
C VAL A 160 -20.19 -19.35 -16.72
N ARG A 161 -19.80 -20.62 -16.83
CA ARG A 161 -18.39 -21.02 -16.88
C ARG A 161 -17.66 -20.32 -18.03
N GLY A 162 -18.25 -20.27 -19.23
CA GLY A 162 -17.64 -19.58 -20.36
C GLY A 162 -17.47 -18.07 -20.13
N ILE A 163 -18.39 -17.42 -19.42
CA ILE A 163 -18.24 -16.00 -19.04
C ILE A 163 -17.10 -15.83 -18.04
N LEU A 164 -17.05 -16.66 -17.00
CA LEU A 164 -16.02 -16.62 -15.96
C LEU A 164 -14.62 -16.90 -16.54
N GLU A 165 -14.47 -17.94 -17.36
CA GLU A 165 -13.19 -18.26 -18.04
C GLU A 165 -12.75 -17.20 -19.05
N SER A 166 -13.66 -16.32 -19.49
CA SER A 166 -13.34 -15.17 -20.36
C SER A 166 -13.02 -13.88 -19.61
N ALA A 167 -13.22 -13.87 -18.29
CA ALA A 167 -12.95 -12.73 -17.42
C ALA A 167 -11.57 -12.90 -16.76
N ASP A 168 -11.02 -11.79 -16.28
CA ASP A 168 -9.77 -11.79 -15.49
C ASP A 168 -10.12 -12.11 -14.03
N CYS A 169 -10.48 -13.37 -13.77
CA CYS A 169 -10.85 -13.86 -12.45
C CYS A 169 -10.33 -15.29 -12.18
N GLU A 170 -10.13 -15.58 -10.90
CA GLU A 170 -9.90 -16.93 -10.40
C GLU A 170 -11.24 -17.60 -10.11
N VAL A 171 -11.35 -18.88 -10.45
CA VAL A 171 -12.62 -19.61 -10.40
C VAL A 171 -12.37 -21.03 -9.90
N GLU A 172 -13.09 -21.42 -8.84
CA GLU A 172 -13.17 -22.79 -8.36
C GLU A 172 -14.60 -23.30 -8.50
N ALA A 173 -14.79 -24.48 -9.08
CA ALA A 173 -16.13 -25.03 -9.36
C ALA A 173 -16.44 -26.25 -8.50
N GLU A 174 -17.62 -26.26 -7.90
CA GLU A 174 -18.17 -27.41 -7.18
C GLU A 174 -19.44 -27.92 -7.88
N TYR A 175 -19.51 -29.24 -8.08
CA TYR A 175 -20.60 -29.90 -8.79
C TYR A 175 -21.41 -30.75 -7.81
N GLY A 176 -22.57 -30.22 -7.39
CA GLY A 176 -23.51 -30.88 -6.51
C GLY A 176 -24.88 -31.06 -7.17
N GLU A 177 -25.95 -30.78 -6.42
CA GLU A 177 -27.32 -30.71 -6.97
C GLU A 177 -27.45 -29.57 -7.99
N ARG A 178 -26.73 -28.47 -7.74
CA ARG A 178 -26.50 -27.35 -8.64
C ARG A 178 -24.99 -27.13 -8.80
N VAL A 179 -24.60 -26.29 -9.74
CA VAL A 179 -23.19 -25.94 -9.96
C VAL A 179 -22.90 -24.62 -9.25
N SER A 180 -21.90 -24.63 -8.39
CA SER A 180 -21.41 -23.44 -7.68
C SER A 180 -20.01 -23.07 -8.15
N PHE A 181 -19.75 -21.78 -8.30
CA PHE A 181 -18.45 -21.24 -8.66
C PHE A 181 -18.04 -20.21 -7.60
N ALA A 182 -16.94 -20.47 -6.89
CA ALA A 182 -16.28 -19.46 -6.08
C ALA A 182 -15.44 -18.59 -7.01
N VAL A 183 -15.73 -17.29 -7.06
CA VAL A 183 -15.12 -16.35 -8.00
C VAL A 183 -14.35 -15.29 -7.25
N THR A 184 -13.06 -15.12 -7.56
CA THR A 184 -12.23 -14.03 -7.05
C THR A 184 -11.77 -13.16 -8.22
N THR A 185 -12.08 -11.86 -8.17
CA THR A 185 -11.81 -10.91 -9.26
C THR A 185 -11.43 -9.55 -8.70
N ASP A 186 -10.82 -8.68 -9.50
CA ASP A 186 -10.63 -7.27 -9.14
C ASP A 186 -11.97 -6.63 -8.74
N VAL A 187 -12.00 -5.87 -7.63
CA VAL A 187 -13.24 -5.22 -7.15
C VAL A 187 -13.87 -4.36 -8.24
N ASP A 188 -13.04 -3.64 -9.00
CA ASP A 188 -13.50 -2.74 -10.06
C ASP A 188 -14.23 -3.50 -11.19
N ALA A 189 -13.92 -4.79 -11.39
CA ALA A 189 -14.56 -5.65 -12.38
C ALA A 189 -15.75 -6.44 -11.82
N ALA A 190 -15.88 -6.55 -10.50
CA ALA A 190 -16.87 -7.42 -9.85
C ALA A 190 -18.32 -7.04 -10.21
N ALA A 191 -18.65 -5.75 -10.23
CA ALA A 191 -20.00 -5.28 -10.56
C ALA A 191 -20.40 -5.66 -12.01
N ASP A 192 -19.52 -5.36 -12.97
CA ASP A 192 -19.74 -5.68 -14.38
C ASP A 192 -19.84 -7.19 -14.62
N LEU A 193 -19.02 -7.99 -13.91
CA LEU A 193 -19.06 -9.44 -14.00
C LEU A 193 -20.40 -9.99 -13.48
N ARG A 194 -20.86 -9.52 -12.31
CA ARG A 194 -22.17 -9.89 -11.75
C ARG A 194 -23.32 -9.55 -12.71
N ASP A 195 -23.27 -8.40 -13.37
CA ASP A 195 -24.30 -7.99 -14.32
C ASP A 195 -24.28 -8.81 -15.62
N ARG A 196 -23.10 -9.15 -16.14
CA ARG A 196 -22.95 -10.07 -17.28
C ARG A 196 -23.56 -11.45 -16.98
N LEU A 197 -23.28 -11.99 -15.79
CA LEU A 197 -23.81 -13.29 -15.34
C LEU A 197 -25.33 -13.26 -15.23
N ARG A 198 -25.90 -12.21 -14.63
CA ARG A 198 -27.35 -12.01 -14.54
C ARG A 198 -28.00 -11.89 -15.92
N SER A 199 -27.39 -11.14 -16.82
CA SER A 199 -27.93 -10.97 -18.18
C SER A 199 -27.97 -12.29 -18.94
N ALA A 200 -26.88 -13.06 -18.89
CA ALA A 200 -26.77 -14.33 -19.60
C ALA A 200 -27.74 -15.41 -19.11
N THR A 201 -28.05 -15.42 -17.81
CA THR A 201 -28.98 -16.38 -17.20
C THR A 201 -30.41 -15.84 -17.08
N SER A 202 -30.70 -14.67 -17.66
CA SER A 202 -31.99 -13.97 -17.47
C SER A 202 -32.38 -13.81 -15.99
N GLY A 203 -31.38 -13.62 -15.12
CA GLY A 203 -31.55 -13.43 -13.68
C GLY A 203 -31.72 -14.71 -12.85
N ARG A 204 -31.60 -15.91 -13.44
CA ARG A 204 -31.69 -17.18 -12.71
C ARG A 204 -30.47 -17.49 -11.85
N VAL A 205 -29.34 -16.86 -12.14
CA VAL A 205 -28.12 -16.99 -11.32
C VAL A 205 -28.31 -16.43 -9.91
N GLU A 206 -27.90 -17.21 -8.92
CA GLU A 206 -27.78 -16.77 -7.53
C GLU A 206 -26.34 -16.31 -7.29
N ILE A 207 -26.17 -15.13 -6.68
CA ILE A 207 -24.87 -14.53 -6.40
C ILE A 207 -24.85 -14.08 -4.93
N GLU A 208 -23.89 -14.59 -4.15
CA GLU A 208 -23.73 -14.34 -2.71
C GLU A 208 -22.31 -13.81 -2.43
N GLU A 209 -22.14 -12.93 -1.43
CA GLU A 209 -20.83 -12.37 -1.02
C GLU A 209 -20.19 -13.14 0.14
#